data_AF-A5ZY37-F1
#
_entry.id   AF-A5ZY37-F1
#
_cell.length_a   1.000
_cell.length_b   1.000
_cell.length_c   1.000
_cell.angle_alpha   90.00
_cell.angle_beta   90.00
_cell.angle_gamma   90.00
#
_symmetry.space_group_name_H-M   'P 1'
#
loop_
_entity.id
_entity.type
_entity.pdbx_description
1 polymer ?
#
loop_
_entity_poly.entity_id
_entity_poly.type
_entity_poly.pdbx_seq_one_letter_code
_entity_poly.pdbx_strand_id
1 'polypeptide(L)'
;MKTVKEQLDTCPESRDDLRAEYQARYDVIAKYAPQQMSAEEIRTYLEEKFADVLATKNKGQIMKAVMGDLKGKADGKLINQVVADICK
;
A
#
# COMPACT_ATOMS: atom_id res chain seq x y z
N MET A 1 4.63 -12.05 11.53
CA MET A 1 5.85 -11.98 10.68
C MET A 1 5.93 -10.57 10.13
N LYS A 2 7.00 -9.81 10.42
CA LYS A 2 7.21 -8.49 9.82
C LYS A 2 7.31 -8.66 8.30
N THR A 3 6.60 -7.85 7.53
CA THR A 3 6.70 -7.94 6.06
C THR A 3 8.13 -7.61 5.62
N VAL A 4 8.66 -8.25 4.59
CA VAL A 4 10.04 -7.98 4.11
C VAL A 4 10.23 -6.50 3.73
N LYS A 5 9.14 -5.85 3.33
CA LYS A 5 9.05 -4.39 3.13
C LYS A 5 9.35 -3.59 4.40
N GLU A 6 8.83 -3.98 5.57
CA GLU A 6 9.18 -3.32 6.84
C GLU A 6 10.65 -3.52 7.23
N GLN A 7 11.25 -4.66 6.87
CA GLN A 7 12.68 -4.90 7.13
C GLN A 7 13.56 -3.99 6.27
N LEU A 8 13.17 -3.73 5.02
CA LEU A 8 13.78 -2.72 4.16
C LEU A 8 13.59 -1.31 4.73
N ASP A 9 12.36 -0.93 5.07
CA ASP A 9 12.01 0.40 5.58
C ASP A 9 12.73 0.74 6.90
N THR A 10 13.01 -0.26 7.74
CA THR A 10 13.68 -0.08 9.05
C THR A 10 15.17 -0.37 9.02
N CYS A 11 15.74 -0.71 7.86
CA CYS A 11 17.16 -1.00 7.73
C CYS A 11 17.99 0.29 7.79
N PRO A 12 18.94 0.43 8.74
CA PRO A 12 19.80 1.61 8.83
C PRO A 12 20.70 1.74 7.61
N GLU A 13 20.93 2.98 7.15
CA GLU A 13 21.71 3.27 5.94
C GLU A 13 23.16 2.78 6.02
N SER A 14 23.71 2.58 7.21
CA SER A 14 25.08 2.07 7.41
C SER A 14 25.24 0.55 7.18
N ARG A 15 24.16 -0.16 6.81
CA ARG A 15 24.15 -1.62 6.63
C ARG A 15 23.66 -2.03 5.24
N ASP A 16 24.41 -1.61 4.22
CA ASP A 16 24.14 -1.94 2.82
C ASP A 16 24.08 -3.46 2.56
N ASP A 17 24.84 -4.26 3.32
CA ASP A 17 24.83 -5.72 3.27
C ASP A 17 23.44 -6.31 3.61
N LEU A 18 22.84 -5.83 4.71
CA LEU A 18 21.50 -6.24 5.14
C LEU A 18 20.43 -5.70 4.20
N ARG A 19 20.59 -4.45 3.74
CA ARG A 19 19.65 -3.83 2.81
C ARG A 19 19.61 -4.60 1.49
N ALA A 20 20.76 -5.00 0.96
CA ALA A 20 20.86 -5.82 -0.24
C ALA A 20 20.20 -7.21 -0.05
N GLU A 21 20.41 -7.86 1.09
CA GLU A 21 19.77 -9.13 1.41
C GLU A 21 18.24 -9.00 1.49
N TYR A 22 17.74 -7.96 2.17
CA TYR A 22 16.31 -7.71 2.27
C TYR A 22 15.68 -7.32 0.93
N GLN A 23 16.41 -6.57 0.09
CA GLN A 23 15.97 -6.22 -1.26
C GLN A 23 15.85 -7.47 -2.13
N ALA A 24 16.84 -8.36 -2.11
CA ALA A 24 16.80 -9.62 -2.86
C ALA A 24 15.62 -10.50 -2.42
N ARG A 25 15.36 -10.60 -1.10
CA ARG A 25 14.19 -11.33 -0.59
C ARG A 25 12.88 -10.67 -1.01
N TYR A 26 12.82 -9.33 -1.00
CA TYR A 26 11.65 -8.58 -1.45
C TYR A 26 11.37 -8.81 -2.92
N ASP A 27 12.38 -8.73 -3.79
CA ASP A 27 12.24 -8.90 -5.24
C ASP A 27 11.76 -10.31 -5.61
N VAL A 28 12.28 -11.34 -4.93
CA VAL A 28 11.80 -12.71 -5.10
C VAL A 28 10.34 -12.81 -4.69
N ILE A 29 9.96 -12.28 -3.52
CA ILE A 29 8.56 -12.32 -3.05
C ILE A 29 7.66 -11.52 -3.98
N ALA A 30 8.08 -10.33 -4.44
CA ALA A 30 7.33 -9.48 -5.35
C ALA A 30 7.09 -10.15 -6.70
N LYS A 31 8.04 -10.96 -7.19
CA LYS A 31 7.91 -11.72 -8.44
C LYS A 31 6.82 -12.81 -8.38
N TYR A 32 6.55 -13.36 -7.19
CA TYR A 32 5.53 -14.40 -6.98
C TYR A 32 4.27 -13.89 -6.29
N ALA A 33 4.29 -12.66 -5.78
CA ALA A 33 3.11 -12.01 -5.23
C ALA A 33 2.12 -11.69 -6.36
N PRO A 34 0.80 -11.82 -6.14
CA PRO A 34 -0.18 -11.27 -7.06
C PRO A 34 0.15 -9.79 -7.30
N GLN A 35 0.15 -9.33 -8.55
CA GLN A 35 0.36 -7.91 -8.85
C GLN A 35 -0.62 -7.09 -8.03
N GLN A 36 -0.11 -6.41 -7.01
CA GLN A 36 -0.90 -5.49 -6.22
C GLN A 36 -1.00 -4.20 -7.00
N MET A 37 -2.18 -3.58 -6.95
CA MET A 37 -2.39 -2.29 -7.58
C MET A 37 -1.38 -1.27 -7.07
N SER A 38 -0.81 -0.50 -7.98
CA SER A 38 0.11 0.60 -7.71
C SER A 38 -0.61 1.76 -7.02
N ALA A 39 0.14 2.69 -6.43
CA ALA A 39 -0.45 3.87 -5.75
C ALA A 39 -1.36 4.68 -6.70
N GLU A 40 -0.94 4.84 -7.96
CA GLU A 40 -1.70 5.54 -9.00
C GLU A 40 -2.98 4.79 -9.37
N GLU A 41 -2.90 3.47 -9.57
CA GLU A 41 -4.06 2.63 -9.87
C GLU A 41 -5.08 2.65 -8.73
N ILE A 42 -4.61 2.59 -7.48
CA ILE A 42 -5.47 2.73 -6.30
C ILE A 42 -6.14 4.09 -6.31
N ARG A 43 -5.39 5.18 -6.57
CA ARG A 43 -5.95 6.53 -6.60
C ARG A 43 -7.05 6.66 -7.64
N THR A 44 -6.79 6.27 -8.88
CA THR A 44 -7.79 6.29 -9.95
C THR A 44 -9.00 5.44 -9.58
N TYR A 45 -8.79 4.24 -9.03
CA TYR A 45 -9.88 3.38 -8.59
C TYR A 45 -10.75 4.03 -7.50
N LEU A 46 -10.12 4.69 -6.53
CA LEU A 46 -10.80 5.40 -5.45
C LEU A 46 -11.59 6.60 -5.98
N GLU A 47 -10.98 7.41 -6.85
CA GLU A 47 -11.63 8.59 -7.44
C GLU A 47 -12.78 8.20 -8.38
N GLU A 48 -12.70 7.08 -9.11
CA GLU A 48 -13.78 6.63 -10.00
C GLU A 48 -14.92 5.90 -9.28
N LYS A 49 -14.59 4.98 -8.36
CA LYS A 49 -15.58 4.10 -7.71
C LYS A 49 -16.09 4.62 -6.37
N PHE A 50 -15.31 5.47 -5.71
CA PHE A 50 -15.59 5.94 -4.36
C PHE A 50 -15.60 7.45 -4.25
N ALA A 51 -15.76 8.20 -5.35
CA ALA A 51 -15.81 9.67 -5.36
C ALA A 51 -16.75 10.24 -4.29
N ASP A 52 -17.97 9.69 -4.18
CA ASP A 52 -18.97 10.11 -3.21
C ASP A 52 -18.54 9.87 -1.76
N VAL A 53 -17.83 8.75 -1.52
CA VAL A 53 -17.32 8.39 -0.19
C VAL A 53 -16.10 9.25 0.15
N LEU A 54 -15.22 9.50 -0.82
CA LEU A 54 -14.07 10.40 -0.67
C LEU A 54 -14.51 11.83 -0.34
N ALA A 55 -15.61 12.30 -0.94
CA ALA A 55 -16.18 13.62 -0.68
C ALA A 55 -16.58 13.84 0.79
N THR A 56 -16.89 12.76 1.53
CA THR A 56 -17.17 12.86 2.97
C THR A 56 -15.95 13.26 3.81
N LYS A 57 -14.73 13.13 3.24
CA LYS A 57 -13.43 13.24 3.92
C LYS A 57 -13.31 12.41 5.21
N ASN A 58 -14.22 11.47 5.45
CA ASN A 58 -14.23 10.63 6.63
C ASN A 58 -13.38 9.39 6.38
N LYS A 59 -12.13 9.41 6.84
CA LYS A 59 -11.16 8.31 6.68
C LYS A 59 -11.71 6.96 7.16
N GLY A 60 -12.47 6.93 8.25
CA GLY A 60 -13.04 5.69 8.78
C GLY A 60 -14.09 5.09 7.86
N GLN A 61 -14.96 5.94 7.30
CA GLN A 61 -15.99 5.54 6.35
C GLN A 61 -15.39 5.11 5.01
N ILE A 62 -14.42 5.89 4.50
CA ILE A 62 -13.67 5.58 3.27
C ILE A 62 -13.00 4.22 3.44
N MET A 63 -12.16 4.04 4.46
CA MET A 63 -11.44 2.78 4.70
C MET A 63 -12.38 1.58 4.79
N LYS A 64 -13.55 1.71 5.42
CA LYS A 64 -14.54 0.63 5.50
C LYS A 64 -15.13 0.27 4.12
N ALA A 65 -15.39 1.27 3.28
CA ALA A 65 -15.92 1.08 1.94
C ALA A 65 -14.87 0.46 1.01
N VAL A 66 -13.64 0.98 1.01
CA VAL A 66 -12.59 0.55 0.06
C VAL A 66 -11.87 -0.72 0.49
N MET A 67 -11.76 -1.01 1.79
CA MET A 67 -11.27 -2.31 2.25
C MET A 67 -12.19 -3.45 1.82
N GLY A 68 -13.47 -3.22 1.58
CA GLY A 68 -14.36 -4.27 1.04
C GLY A 68 -13.93 -4.72 -0.36
N ASP A 69 -13.45 -3.78 -1.17
CA ASP A 69 -13.26 -3.97 -2.62
C ASP A 69 -11.79 -4.17 -3.03
N LEU A 70 -10.88 -3.51 -2.33
CA LEU A 70 -9.43 -3.56 -2.55
C LEU A 70 -8.71 -4.61 -1.69
N LYS A 71 -9.40 -5.28 -0.77
CA LYS A 71 -8.80 -6.33 0.06
C LYS A 71 -8.27 -7.47 -0.81
N GLY A 72 -6.96 -7.72 -0.69
CA GLY A 72 -6.25 -8.72 -1.48
C GLY A 72 -5.81 -8.25 -2.88
N LYS A 73 -6.33 -7.13 -3.38
CA LYS A 73 -5.90 -6.50 -4.64
C LYS A 73 -4.82 -5.43 -4.43
N ALA A 74 -4.82 -4.80 -3.26
CA ALA A 74 -3.87 -3.75 -2.90
C ALA A 74 -3.42 -3.89 -1.44
N ASP A 75 -2.23 -3.36 -1.15
CA ASP A 75 -1.69 -3.33 0.20
C ASP A 75 -2.46 -2.32 1.08
N GLY A 76 -2.89 -2.76 2.27
CA GLY A 76 -3.68 -1.94 3.18
C GLY A 76 -2.98 -0.67 3.67
N LYS A 77 -1.64 -0.69 3.78
CA LYS A 77 -0.83 0.48 4.14
C LYS A 77 -0.81 1.47 2.98
N LEU A 78 -0.69 0.97 1.75
CA LEU A 78 -0.73 1.80 0.53
C LEU A 78 -2.11 2.46 0.34
N ILE A 79 -3.20 1.72 0.52
CA ILE A 79 -4.57 2.27 0.48
C ILE A 79 -4.71 3.41 1.50
N ASN A 80 -4.24 3.19 2.74
CA ASN A 80 -4.30 4.21 3.78
C ASN A 80 -3.48 5.45 3.42
N GLN A 81 -2.27 5.28 2.87
CA GLN A 81 -1.47 6.40 2.38
C GLN A 81 -2.19 7.20 1.30
N VAL A 82 -2.76 6.54 0.30
CA VAL A 82 -3.49 7.21 -0.79
C VAL A 82 -4.73 7.94 -0.27
N VAL A 83 -5.53 7.29 0.57
CA VAL A 83 -6.71 7.92 1.21
C VAL A 83 -6.30 9.11 2.08
N ALA A 84 -5.19 9.00 2.81
CA ALA A 84 -4.68 10.10 3.62
C ALA A 84 -4.20 11.29 2.77
N ASP A 85 -3.66 11.03 1.58
CA ASP A 85 -3.22 12.05 0.63
C ASP A 85 -4.42 12.75 -0.03
N ILE A 86 -5.44 12.00 -0.48
CA ILE A 86 -6.69 12.55 -1.05
C ILE A 86 -7.46 13.40 -0.02
N CYS A 87 -7.47 12.98 1.25
CA CYS A 87 -8.19 13.67 2.33
C CYS A 87 -7.40 14.80 2.99
N LYS A 88 -6.20 15.15 2.52
CA LYS A 88 -5.58 16.43 2.89
C LYS A 88 -6.40 17.62 2.37
#